data_AF-A0AA36INQ6-F1
#
_entry.id   AF-A0AA36INQ6-F1
#
_cell.length_a   1.000
_cell.length_b   1.000
_cell.length_c   1.000
_cell.angle_alpha   90.00
_cell.angle_beta   90.00
_cell.angle_gamma   90.00
#
_symmetry.space_group_name_H-M   'P 1'
#
loop_
_entity.id
_entity.type
_entity.pdbx_description
1 polymer ?
#
loop_
_entity_poly.entity_id
_entity_poly.type
_entity_poly.pdbx_seq_one_letter_code
_entity_poly.pdbx_strand_id
1 'polypeptide(L)'
;MDELSGENLEPDLCKDGLQRRKIQEAQADISAAPSGFYFGEEQTEKSEDTVYPRFDMFPEHLRIGPWSRLAAPYLPAPPPPAGPLQLQRPTAGCRPSSKPPAASRPKRCGPVSMYVAGVQAYVGYKFQWWPFLTYTCWSYALLNLHLLLHAVQLPRSAEILRFPVLAMATVTTFVWWLVLVPILVSLTEGKSRKEFIKLNFSFFLVNMHLFNFPLALAGHLLAPRKLVFADFWVAAVIAILYLLFYLLALDPRGVHLYIILTPRQWWCVLCYSGILGLYVGLFWIFS
;
A
#
# COMPACT_ATOMS: atom_id res chain seq x y z
N MET A 1 -47.59 -70.93 11.93
CA MET A 1 -48.43 -69.80 11.47
C MET A 1 -48.59 -68.86 12.65
N ASP A 2 -47.49 -68.45 13.29
CA ASP A 2 -46.49 -67.47 12.86
C ASP A 2 -46.94 -66.09 13.36
N GLU A 3 -46.68 -65.91 14.66
CA GLU A 3 -46.70 -64.65 15.39
C GLU A 3 -45.60 -63.73 14.83
N LEU A 4 -46.02 -62.64 14.19
CA LEU A 4 -45.14 -61.55 13.80
C LEU A 4 -45.07 -60.54 14.95
N SER A 5 -44.01 -60.65 15.74
CA SER A 5 -43.62 -59.69 16.77
C SER A 5 -43.18 -58.37 16.13
N GLY A 6 -43.99 -57.32 16.32
CA GLY A 6 -43.62 -55.95 15.96
C GLY A 6 -42.66 -55.36 16.99
N GLU A 7 -41.35 -55.38 16.69
CA GLU A 7 -40.35 -54.61 17.41
C GLU A 7 -40.52 -53.11 17.08
N ASN A 8 -40.95 -52.34 18.07
CA ASN A 8 -40.90 -50.88 18.05
C ASN A 8 -39.44 -50.44 18.15
N LEU A 9 -38.83 -50.13 17.01
CA LEU A 9 -37.58 -49.38 16.93
C LEU A 9 -37.86 -47.94 17.35
N GLU A 10 -37.60 -47.62 18.62
CA GLU A 10 -37.44 -46.23 19.06
C GLU A 10 -36.29 -45.58 18.27
N PRO A 11 -36.53 -44.47 17.56
CA PRO A 11 -35.44 -43.73 16.94
C PRO A 11 -34.54 -43.16 18.01
N ASP A 12 -33.24 -43.46 17.89
CA ASP A 12 -32.11 -43.11 18.75
C ASP A 12 -31.86 -41.58 18.78
N LEU A 13 -32.86 -40.82 19.24
CA LEU A 13 -32.91 -39.35 19.35
C LEU A 13 -31.86 -38.77 20.31
N CYS A 14 -31.20 -39.63 21.10
CA CYS A 14 -30.18 -39.24 22.07
C CYS A 14 -28.83 -38.89 21.41
N LYS A 15 -28.48 -39.54 20.28
CA LYS A 15 -27.19 -39.31 19.62
C LYS A 15 -27.12 -37.97 18.90
N ASP A 16 -28.24 -37.52 18.36
CA ASP A 16 -28.33 -36.26 17.60
C ASP A 16 -28.17 -35.03 18.51
N GLY A 17 -28.68 -35.11 19.74
CA GLY A 17 -28.51 -34.05 20.75
C GLY A 17 -27.06 -33.90 21.22
N LEU A 18 -26.34 -35.01 21.39
CA LEU A 18 -24.94 -34.99 21.80
C LEU A 18 -24.03 -34.42 20.70
N GLN A 19 -24.31 -34.74 19.44
CA GLN A 19 -23.55 -34.23 18.31
C GLN A 19 -23.80 -32.73 18.08
N ARG A 20 -25.04 -32.26 18.26
CA ARG A 20 -25.35 -30.82 18.24
C ARG A 20 -24.69 -30.06 19.39
N ARG A 21 -24.65 -30.62 20.61
CA ARG A 21 -23.92 -30.03 21.74
C ARG A 21 -22.43 -29.94 21.47
N LYS A 22 -21.79 -31.00 20.96
CA LYS A 22 -20.37 -30.97 20.63
C LYS A 22 -20.03 -29.95 19.53
N ILE A 23 -20.91 -29.76 18.55
CA ILE A 23 -20.74 -28.72 17.52
C ILE A 23 -20.90 -27.33 18.12
N GLN A 24 -21.88 -27.12 19.01
CA GLN A 24 -22.08 -25.85 19.70
C GLN A 24 -20.94 -25.52 20.67
N GLU A 25 -20.44 -26.49 21.43
CA GLU A 25 -19.29 -26.35 22.33
C GLU A 25 -18.00 -26.09 21.55
N ALA A 26 -17.77 -26.79 20.43
CA ALA A 26 -16.64 -26.50 19.56
C ALA A 26 -16.73 -25.11 18.90
N GLN A 27 -17.93 -24.66 18.52
CA GLN A 27 -18.14 -23.29 18.03
C GLN A 27 -17.94 -22.25 19.14
N ALA A 28 -18.35 -22.56 20.38
CA ALA A 28 -18.14 -21.70 21.54
C ALA A 28 -16.66 -21.60 21.92
N ASP A 29 -15.90 -22.70 21.88
CA ASP A 29 -14.45 -22.70 22.14
C ASP A 29 -13.66 -22.01 21.03
N ILE A 30 -14.07 -22.12 19.77
CA ILE A 30 -13.47 -21.34 18.67
C ILE A 30 -13.74 -19.83 18.85
N SER A 31 -14.88 -19.46 19.47
CA SER A 31 -15.16 -18.06 19.85
C SER A 31 -14.50 -17.61 21.16
N ALA A 32 -14.01 -18.55 21.99
CA ALA A 32 -13.42 -18.28 23.31
C ALA A 32 -11.89 -18.39 23.34
N ALA A 33 -11.25 -18.85 22.26
CA ALA A 33 -9.82 -18.66 22.08
C ALA A 33 -9.53 -17.15 22.17
N PRO A 34 -8.61 -16.71 23.05
CA PRO A 34 -8.29 -15.29 23.18
C PRO A 34 -7.62 -14.84 21.88
N SER A 35 -8.45 -14.41 20.93
CA SER A 35 -8.06 -13.66 19.76
C SER A 35 -7.50 -12.35 20.31
N GLY A 36 -6.17 -12.28 20.40
CA GLY A 36 -5.50 -11.07 20.79
C GLY A 36 -5.99 -9.92 19.92
N PHE A 37 -6.78 -9.03 20.52
CA PHE A 37 -7.01 -7.67 20.06
C PHE A 37 -7.40 -7.46 18.58
N TYR A 38 -8.03 -8.39 17.87
CA TYR A 38 -8.40 -8.13 16.47
C TYR A 38 -9.60 -8.95 16.01
N PHE A 39 -10.59 -8.22 15.47
CA PHE A 39 -11.78 -8.65 14.72
C PHE A 39 -12.94 -9.24 15.52
N GLY A 40 -14.02 -8.46 15.60
CA GLY A 40 -15.38 -8.99 15.81
C GLY A 40 -16.10 -8.52 17.07
N GLU A 41 -15.42 -7.88 18.03
CA GLU A 41 -16.16 -7.13 19.05
C GLU A 41 -16.82 -5.93 18.38
N GLU A 42 -18.15 -5.94 18.40
CA GLU A 42 -18.96 -4.76 18.22
C GLU A 42 -18.38 -3.71 19.19
N GLN A 43 -17.72 -2.66 18.65
CA GLN A 43 -17.20 -1.54 19.44
C GLN A 43 -18.40 -0.80 20.07
N THR A 44 -18.96 -1.41 21.11
CA THR A 44 -20.13 -0.94 21.86
C THR A 44 -19.73 0.17 22.83
N GLU A 45 -18.43 0.31 23.11
CA GLU A 45 -17.88 1.50 23.71
C GLU A 45 -16.99 2.26 22.72
N LYS A 46 -17.29 3.55 22.56
CA LYS A 46 -16.35 4.51 21.98
C LYS A 46 -15.09 4.51 22.85
N SER A 47 -14.15 3.63 22.55
CA SER A 47 -12.78 3.80 23.02
C SER A 47 -12.27 5.08 22.38
N GLU A 48 -12.28 6.17 23.17
CA GLU A 48 -11.74 7.48 22.78
C GLU A 48 -10.20 7.47 22.67
N ASP A 49 -9.55 6.37 23.07
CA ASP A 49 -8.09 6.27 23.24
C ASP A 49 -7.33 5.52 22.15
N THR A 50 -7.99 5.11 21.06
CA THR A 50 -7.25 4.44 19.97
C THR A 50 -6.43 5.45 19.15
N VAL A 51 -5.11 5.31 19.23
CA VAL A 51 -4.12 6.10 18.46
C VAL A 51 -4.26 5.93 16.93
N TYR A 52 -4.95 4.88 16.50
CA TYR A 52 -5.18 4.58 15.08
C TYR A 52 -6.48 5.20 14.59
N PRO A 53 -6.51 5.69 13.34
CA PRO A 53 -7.79 6.02 12.71
C PRO A 53 -8.66 4.76 12.65
N ARG A 54 -9.96 4.92 12.87
CA ARG A 54 -10.92 3.82 12.73
C ARG A 54 -10.96 3.39 11.26
N PHE A 55 -10.32 2.28 10.94
CA PHE A 55 -10.37 1.66 9.62
C PHE A 55 -11.72 0.98 9.32
N ASP A 56 -12.66 1.04 10.27
CA ASP A 56 -14.03 0.54 10.15
C ASP A 56 -14.93 1.39 9.24
N MET A 57 -14.42 2.53 8.75
CA MET A 57 -15.16 3.39 7.82
C MET A 57 -15.47 2.72 6.47
N PHE A 58 -14.83 1.58 6.16
CA PHE A 58 -15.06 0.86 4.92
C PHE A 58 -16.09 -0.28 5.11
N PRO A 59 -16.92 -0.55 4.09
CA PRO A 59 -17.84 -1.68 4.09
C PRO A 59 -17.15 -2.98 4.52
N GLU A 60 -17.82 -3.76 5.36
CA GLU A 60 -17.27 -4.99 5.96
C GLU A 60 -16.76 -5.97 4.90
N HIS A 61 -17.48 -6.14 3.79
CA HIS A 61 -17.07 -7.03 2.69
C HIS A 61 -15.75 -6.64 1.98
N LEU A 62 -15.25 -5.42 2.21
CA LEU A 62 -13.93 -4.97 1.72
C LEU A 62 -12.81 -5.24 2.73
N ARG A 63 -13.17 -5.50 3.98
CA ARG A 63 -12.27 -5.68 5.13
C ARG A 63 -12.17 -7.13 5.58
N ILE A 64 -13.30 -7.83 5.57
CA ILE A 64 -13.48 -9.18 6.06
C ILE A 64 -13.88 -10.06 4.88
N GLY A 65 -13.32 -11.28 4.84
CA GLY A 65 -13.62 -12.26 3.81
C GLY A 65 -12.35 -12.77 3.10
N PRO A 66 -12.50 -13.86 2.31
CA PRO A 66 -11.40 -14.45 1.59
C PRO A 66 -10.87 -13.48 0.54
N TRP A 67 -9.57 -13.54 0.28
CA TRP A 67 -9.00 -12.86 -0.87
C TRP A 67 -9.61 -13.41 -2.16
N SER A 68 -9.81 -12.52 -3.13
CA SER A 68 -10.16 -12.94 -4.47
C SER A 68 -9.07 -13.86 -5.01
N ARG A 69 -9.46 -14.96 -5.66
CA ARG A 69 -8.50 -15.84 -6.36
C ARG A 69 -7.70 -15.07 -7.41
N LEU A 70 -8.25 -13.96 -7.90
CA LEU A 70 -7.61 -13.07 -8.85
C LEU A 70 -6.48 -12.20 -8.24
N ALA A 71 -6.38 -12.10 -6.92
CA ALA A 71 -5.24 -11.46 -6.25
C ALA A 71 -3.99 -12.36 -6.23
N ALA A 72 -4.16 -13.68 -6.40
CA ALA A 72 -3.08 -14.66 -6.30
C ALA A 72 -1.87 -14.39 -7.21
N PRO A 73 -2.01 -13.91 -8.47
CA PRO A 73 -0.87 -13.59 -9.33
C PRO A 73 0.04 -12.46 -8.80
N TYR A 74 -0.44 -11.65 -7.84
CA TYR A 74 0.31 -10.52 -7.26
C TYR A 74 0.94 -10.86 -5.91
N LEU A 75 0.62 -12.03 -5.37
CA LEU A 75 1.40 -12.62 -4.29
C LEU A 75 2.73 -13.10 -4.85
N PRO A 76 3.77 -13.25 -4.02
CA PRO A 76 5.04 -13.73 -4.50
C PRO A 76 4.89 -15.20 -4.88
N ALA A 77 4.43 -15.45 -6.10
CA ALA A 77 4.79 -16.66 -6.80
C ALA A 77 6.31 -16.59 -7.00
N PRO A 78 7.06 -17.68 -6.78
CA PRO A 78 8.43 -17.72 -7.29
C PRO A 78 8.37 -17.28 -8.75
N PRO A 79 9.19 -16.31 -9.19
CA PRO A 79 9.11 -15.81 -10.56
C PRO A 79 9.14 -17.05 -11.47
N PRO A 80 8.17 -17.20 -12.40
CA PRO A 80 8.24 -18.31 -13.34
C PRO A 80 9.65 -18.27 -13.94
N PRO A 81 10.37 -19.40 -14.01
CA PRO A 81 11.75 -19.44 -14.49
C PRO A 81 11.77 -18.65 -15.78
N ALA A 82 12.47 -17.51 -15.76
CA ALA A 82 12.27 -16.45 -16.72
C ALA A 82 12.20 -17.05 -18.12
N GLY A 83 11.00 -17.04 -18.71
CA GLY A 83 10.82 -17.44 -20.09
C GLY A 83 11.69 -16.57 -21.00
N PRO A 84 11.77 -16.88 -22.30
CA PRO A 84 12.75 -16.32 -23.24
C PRO A 84 12.60 -14.80 -23.52
N LEU A 85 11.91 -14.04 -22.69
CA LEU A 85 12.34 -12.69 -22.31
C LEU A 85 13.71 -12.82 -21.60
N GLN A 86 14.71 -13.20 -22.40
CA GLN A 86 16.10 -12.96 -22.12
C GLN A 86 16.15 -11.55 -21.53
N LEU A 87 16.58 -11.46 -20.26
CA LEU A 87 17.31 -10.31 -19.80
C LEU A 87 18.27 -9.97 -20.94
N GLN A 88 17.91 -8.97 -21.77
CA GLN A 88 18.85 -8.38 -22.67
C GLN A 88 19.99 -8.02 -21.73
N ARG A 89 21.11 -8.75 -21.84
CA ARG A 89 22.31 -8.49 -21.05
C ARG A 89 22.47 -6.98 -21.09
N PRO A 90 22.57 -6.31 -19.93
CA PRO A 90 22.71 -4.86 -19.91
C PRO A 90 23.77 -4.50 -20.93
N THR A 91 23.37 -3.96 -22.08
CA THR A 91 24.31 -3.63 -23.14
C THR A 91 25.29 -2.66 -22.50
N ALA A 92 26.58 -2.78 -22.81
CA ALA A 92 27.66 -2.10 -22.09
C ALA A 92 27.50 -0.57 -21.93
N GLY A 93 26.51 0.06 -22.59
CA GLY A 93 26.04 1.43 -22.38
C GLY A 93 25.17 1.69 -21.14
N CYS A 94 24.78 0.69 -20.34
CA CYS A 94 23.95 0.86 -19.14
C CYS A 94 24.72 1.25 -17.86
N ARG A 95 25.98 1.70 -17.95
CA ARG A 95 26.69 2.19 -16.76
C ARG A 95 26.21 3.59 -16.40
N PRO A 96 25.72 3.82 -15.16
CA PRO A 96 25.47 5.17 -14.66
C PRO A 96 26.73 6.02 -14.87
N SER A 97 26.57 7.24 -15.39
CA SER A 97 27.68 8.18 -15.53
C SER A 97 28.43 8.26 -14.21
N SER A 98 29.74 7.97 -14.24
CA SER A 98 30.58 8.06 -13.05
C SER A 98 30.83 9.50 -12.61
N LYS A 99 30.62 10.46 -13.52
CA LYS A 99 30.75 11.89 -13.24
C LYS A 99 29.40 12.42 -12.75
N PRO A 100 29.33 12.96 -11.52
CA PRO A 100 28.12 13.64 -11.05
C PRO A 100 27.82 14.82 -11.97
N PRO A 101 26.55 15.05 -12.33
CA PRO A 101 26.19 16.21 -13.13
C PRO A 101 26.63 17.49 -12.40
N ALA A 102 27.22 18.45 -13.11
CA ALA A 102 27.75 19.68 -12.52
C ALA A 102 26.71 20.48 -11.70
N ALA A 103 25.42 20.21 -11.94
CA ALA A 103 24.27 20.81 -11.27
C ALA A 103 23.87 20.13 -9.94
N SER A 104 24.36 18.93 -9.61
CA SER A 104 24.10 18.26 -8.33
C SER A 104 24.99 18.81 -7.20
N ARG A 105 25.07 20.13 -7.07
CA ARG A 105 25.88 20.74 -6.02
C ARG A 105 25.23 20.45 -4.65
N PRO A 106 25.95 19.82 -3.71
CA PRO A 106 25.41 19.43 -2.39
C PRO A 106 24.80 20.60 -1.62
N LYS A 107 25.25 21.83 -1.90
CA LYS A 107 24.72 23.09 -1.34
C LYS A 107 23.22 23.29 -1.56
N ARG A 108 22.61 22.70 -2.60
CA ARG A 108 21.16 22.84 -2.88
C ARG A 108 20.32 21.70 -2.30
N CYS A 109 20.81 20.47 -2.37
CA CYS A 109 20.06 19.28 -1.92
C CYS A 109 19.96 19.21 -0.39
N GLY A 110 20.98 19.68 0.35
CA GLY A 110 21.00 19.64 1.82
C GLY A 110 19.81 20.35 2.46
N PRO A 111 19.56 21.65 2.19
CA PRO A 111 18.43 22.37 2.76
C PRO A 111 17.07 21.76 2.39
N VAL A 112 16.90 21.28 1.16
CA VAL A 112 15.65 20.63 0.73
C VAL A 112 15.45 19.30 1.46
N SER A 113 16.51 18.49 1.64
CA SER A 113 16.45 17.27 2.44
C SER A 113 16.08 17.56 3.90
N MET A 114 16.68 18.60 4.52
CA MET A 114 16.31 19.01 5.87
C MET A 114 14.84 19.44 5.98
N TYR A 115 14.33 20.15 4.99
CA TYR A 115 12.92 20.53 4.92
C TYR A 115 12.00 19.30 4.82
N VAL A 116 12.28 18.38 3.90
CA VAL A 116 11.52 17.14 3.70
C VAL A 116 11.56 16.30 4.99
N ALA A 117 12.72 16.16 5.62
CA ALA A 117 12.89 15.48 6.91
C ALA A 117 12.08 16.18 8.03
N GLY A 118 12.07 17.51 8.06
CA GLY A 118 11.29 18.30 9.02
C GLY A 118 9.80 18.08 8.88
N VAL A 119 9.28 18.00 7.64
CA VAL A 119 7.88 17.63 7.38
C VAL A 119 7.61 16.21 7.88
N GLN A 120 8.48 15.24 7.61
CA GLN A 120 8.30 13.86 8.12
C GLN A 120 8.33 13.78 9.64
N ALA A 121 9.24 14.50 10.30
CA ALA A 121 9.32 14.57 11.75
C ALA A 121 8.04 15.20 12.34
N TYR A 122 7.52 16.26 11.71
CA TYR A 122 6.24 16.86 12.08
C TYR A 122 5.09 15.85 11.95
N VAL A 123 5.06 15.04 10.89
CA VAL A 123 4.05 13.99 10.71
C VAL A 123 4.14 12.94 11.80
N GLY A 124 5.35 12.45 12.09
CA GLY A 124 5.58 11.49 13.16
C GLY A 124 5.18 12.03 14.54
N TYR A 125 5.48 13.30 14.81
CA TYR A 125 5.06 13.95 16.04
C TYR A 125 3.54 14.12 16.13
N LYS A 126 2.91 14.60 15.05
CA LYS A 126 1.49 15.01 15.06
C LYS A 126 0.52 13.84 14.92
N PHE A 127 0.87 12.87 14.08
CA PHE A 127 0.01 11.76 13.67
C PHE A 127 0.56 10.39 14.10
N GLN A 128 1.64 10.36 14.90
CA GLN A 128 2.31 9.14 15.32
C GLN A 128 2.91 8.37 14.12
N TRP A 129 3.22 7.09 14.31
CA TRP A 129 3.98 6.31 13.35
C TRP A 129 3.15 5.69 12.21
N TRP A 130 1.83 5.57 12.36
CA TRP A 130 0.99 4.86 11.38
C TRP A 130 1.02 5.47 9.96
N PRO A 131 1.17 6.80 9.74
CA PRO A 131 1.26 7.32 8.37
C PRO A 131 2.46 6.76 7.62
N PHE A 132 3.54 6.35 8.30
CA PHE A 132 4.72 5.75 7.66
C PHE A 132 4.44 4.38 7.01
N LEU A 133 3.26 3.81 7.23
CA LEU A 133 2.78 2.62 6.51
C LEU A 133 2.16 2.96 5.14
N THR A 134 1.86 4.24 4.89
CA THR A 134 1.22 4.70 3.65
C THR A 134 2.23 4.80 2.50
N TYR A 135 1.72 4.62 1.29
CA TYR A 135 2.51 4.74 0.06
C TYR A 135 3.07 6.16 -0.09
N THR A 136 2.28 7.17 0.28
CA THR A 136 2.67 8.58 0.30
C THR A 136 3.90 8.81 1.17
N CYS A 137 3.92 8.27 2.40
CA CYS A 137 5.08 8.41 3.29
C CYS A 137 6.31 7.67 2.77
N TRP A 138 6.15 6.49 2.15
CA TRP A 138 7.26 5.79 1.50
C TRP A 138 7.83 6.59 0.33
N SER A 139 6.96 7.16 -0.51
CA SER A 139 7.36 8.05 -1.60
C SER A 139 8.17 9.24 -1.09
N TYR A 140 7.68 9.91 -0.04
CA TYR A 140 8.34 11.07 0.55
C TYR A 140 9.66 10.71 1.25
N ALA A 141 9.74 9.52 1.87
CA ALA A 141 10.97 9.00 2.48
C ALA A 141 12.05 8.69 1.44
N LEU A 142 11.67 8.09 0.30
CA LEU A 142 12.60 7.86 -0.80
C LEU A 142 13.07 9.18 -1.44
N LEU A 143 12.19 10.18 -1.56
CA LEU A 143 12.58 11.52 -2.00
C LEU A 143 13.62 12.11 -1.03
N ASN A 144 13.37 12.04 0.28
CA ASN A 144 14.31 12.52 1.29
C ASN A 144 15.65 11.78 1.19
N LEU A 145 15.62 10.45 1.09
CA LEU A 145 16.82 9.62 0.96
C LEU A 145 17.62 9.98 -0.31
N HIS A 146 16.95 10.15 -1.44
CA HIS A 146 17.59 10.58 -2.69
C HIS A 146 18.27 11.96 -2.55
N LEU A 147 17.59 12.94 -1.95
CA LEU A 147 18.15 14.28 -1.70
C LEU A 147 19.32 14.23 -0.72
N LEU A 148 19.20 13.44 0.35
CA LEU A 148 20.24 13.25 1.35
C LEU A 148 21.48 12.62 0.72
N LEU A 149 21.33 11.57 -0.10
CA LEU A 149 22.42 10.92 -0.82
C LEU A 149 23.17 11.90 -1.73
N HIS A 150 22.45 12.81 -2.41
CA HIS A 150 23.10 13.90 -3.14
C HIS A 150 23.84 14.88 -2.21
N ALA A 151 23.25 15.24 -1.06
CA ALA A 151 23.85 16.16 -0.10
C ALA A 151 25.15 15.59 0.52
N VAL A 152 25.20 14.29 0.81
CA VAL A 152 26.38 13.60 1.36
C VAL A 152 27.35 13.08 0.28
N GLN A 153 27.21 13.55 -0.96
CA GLN A 153 28.10 13.23 -2.08
C GLN A 153 28.16 11.73 -2.43
N LEU A 154 27.02 11.03 -2.33
CA LEU A 154 26.81 9.65 -2.79
C LEU A 154 25.93 9.60 -4.05
N PRO A 155 26.32 10.23 -5.17
CA PRO A 155 25.46 10.39 -6.34
C PRO A 155 25.09 9.05 -6.99
N ARG A 156 25.96 8.02 -6.92
CA ARG A 156 25.64 6.70 -7.48
C ARG A 156 24.41 6.07 -6.83
N SER A 157 24.34 6.14 -5.50
CA SER A 157 23.20 5.63 -4.74
C SER A 157 21.96 6.50 -4.98
N ALA A 158 22.13 7.82 -5.08
CA ALA A 158 21.03 8.72 -5.41
C ALA A 158 20.43 8.42 -6.79
N GLU A 159 21.28 8.11 -7.79
CA GLU A 159 20.85 7.78 -9.15
C GLU A 159 20.01 6.50 -9.21
N ILE A 160 20.26 5.50 -8.34
CA ILE A 160 19.41 4.29 -8.23
C ILE A 160 17.98 4.66 -7.86
N LEU A 161 17.80 5.68 -7.01
CA LEU A 161 16.49 6.13 -6.54
C LEU A 161 15.81 7.13 -7.46
N ARG A 162 16.46 7.57 -8.54
CA ARG A 162 15.96 8.62 -9.44
C ARG A 162 14.56 8.35 -9.96
N PHE A 163 14.39 7.24 -10.67
CA PHE A 163 13.10 6.89 -11.25
C PHE A 163 12.08 6.44 -10.19
N PRO A 164 12.43 5.63 -9.16
CA PRO A 164 11.52 5.32 -8.07
C PRO A 164 10.89 6.55 -7.42
N VAL A 165 11.70 7.57 -7.09
CA VAL A 165 11.22 8.82 -6.48
C VAL A 165 10.27 9.55 -7.42
N LEU A 166 10.62 9.70 -8.69
CA LEU A 166 9.79 10.37 -9.68
C LEU A 166 8.47 9.63 -9.92
N ALA A 167 8.52 8.32 -10.12
CA ALA A 167 7.35 7.49 -10.36
C ALA A 167 6.39 7.51 -9.15
N MET A 168 6.90 7.24 -7.94
CA MET A 168 6.06 7.22 -6.73
C MET A 168 5.47 8.59 -6.41
N ALA A 169 6.23 9.67 -6.58
CA ALA A 169 5.71 11.03 -6.37
C ALA A 169 4.61 11.34 -7.40
N THR A 170 4.79 10.95 -8.66
CA THR A 170 3.78 11.10 -9.71
C THR A 170 2.51 10.32 -9.39
N VAL A 171 2.62 9.01 -9.06
CA VAL A 171 1.46 8.20 -8.67
C VAL A 171 0.75 8.81 -7.46
N THR A 172 1.50 9.18 -6.42
CA THR A 172 0.95 9.80 -5.20
C THR A 172 0.20 11.08 -5.51
N THR A 173 0.79 12.01 -6.27
CA THR A 173 0.18 13.30 -6.57
C THR A 173 -1.04 13.14 -7.48
N PHE A 174 -0.90 12.45 -8.62
CA PHE A 174 -1.94 12.43 -9.64
C PHE A 174 -3.08 11.48 -9.29
N VAL A 175 -2.80 10.28 -8.76
CA VAL A 175 -3.89 9.36 -8.34
C VAL A 175 -4.67 9.96 -7.17
N TRP A 176 -3.99 10.58 -6.20
CA TRP A 176 -4.69 11.23 -5.10
C TRP A 176 -5.53 12.42 -5.59
N TRP A 177 -4.92 13.42 -6.23
CA TRP A 177 -5.59 14.69 -6.53
C TRP A 177 -6.52 14.65 -7.74
N LEU A 178 -6.24 13.84 -8.76
CA LEU A 178 -7.05 13.80 -9.98
C LEU A 178 -8.08 12.66 -10.00
N VAL A 179 -7.88 11.61 -9.18
CA VAL A 179 -8.79 10.46 -9.16
C VAL A 179 -9.49 10.35 -7.81
N LEU A 180 -8.74 10.15 -6.72
CA LEU A 180 -9.35 9.84 -5.42
C LEU A 180 -10.07 11.02 -4.80
N VAL A 181 -9.48 12.21 -4.77
CA VAL A 181 -10.08 13.41 -4.17
C VAL A 181 -11.41 13.77 -4.86
N PRO A 182 -11.50 13.88 -6.20
CA PRO A 182 -12.77 14.16 -6.87
C PRO A 182 -13.85 13.10 -6.57
N ILE A 183 -13.49 11.81 -6.61
CA ILE A 183 -14.42 10.72 -6.29
C ILE A 183 -14.93 10.86 -4.84
N LEU A 184 -14.03 11.02 -3.86
CA LEU A 184 -14.39 11.13 -2.45
C LEU A 184 -15.19 12.40 -2.12
N VAL A 185 -14.90 13.53 -2.78
CA VAL A 185 -15.72 14.75 -2.65
C VAL A 185 -17.12 14.52 -3.20
N SER A 186 -17.25 13.79 -4.32
CA SER A 186 -18.56 13.50 -4.92
C SER A 186 -19.41 12.55 -4.06
N LEU A 187 -18.76 11.60 -3.37
CA LEU A 187 -19.42 10.61 -2.49
C LEU A 187 -19.72 11.13 -1.07
N THR A 188 -19.13 12.25 -0.65
CA THR A 188 -19.34 12.82 0.68
C THR A 188 -20.31 13.99 0.61
N GLU A 189 -21.12 14.21 1.66
CA GLU A 189 -22.10 15.30 1.70
C GLU A 189 -21.96 16.15 2.97
N GLY A 190 -22.58 17.34 2.96
CA GLY A 190 -22.74 18.20 4.13
C GLY A 190 -21.44 18.54 4.87
N LYS A 191 -21.41 18.22 6.17
CA LYS A 191 -20.28 18.51 7.08
C LYS A 191 -19.05 17.66 6.75
N SER A 192 -19.22 16.38 6.43
CA SER A 192 -18.13 15.46 6.11
C SER A 192 -17.36 15.90 4.86
N ARG A 193 -18.05 16.40 3.83
CA ARG A 193 -17.39 16.98 2.64
C ARG A 193 -16.47 18.16 3.00
N LYS A 194 -16.94 19.08 3.85
CA LYS A 194 -16.15 20.24 4.29
C LYS A 194 -14.92 19.82 5.09
N GLU A 195 -15.07 18.86 5.99
CA GLU A 195 -13.96 18.30 6.77
C GLU A 195 -12.94 17.59 5.89
N PHE A 196 -13.39 16.81 4.91
CA PHE A 196 -12.53 16.15 3.94
C PHE A 196 -11.74 17.16 3.09
N ILE A 197 -12.39 18.21 2.57
CA ILE A 197 -11.70 19.27 1.83
C ILE A 197 -10.69 19.98 2.73
N LYS A 198 -11.08 20.34 3.97
CA LYS A 198 -10.17 20.96 4.95
C LYS A 198 -8.95 20.08 5.24
N LEU A 199 -9.14 18.76 5.34
CA LEU A 199 -8.04 17.80 5.50
C LEU A 199 -7.11 17.82 4.29
N ASN A 200 -7.64 17.76 3.06
CA ASN A 200 -6.85 17.74 1.83
C ASN A 200 -6.02 19.01 1.63
N PHE A 201 -6.54 20.17 2.04
CA PHE A 201 -5.82 21.45 2.03
C PHE A 201 -5.04 21.73 3.32
N SER A 202 -4.89 20.75 4.22
CA SER A 202 -4.03 20.89 5.39
C SER A 202 -2.56 20.95 4.97
N PHE A 203 -1.75 21.65 5.77
CA PHE A 203 -0.29 21.74 5.56
C PHE A 203 0.33 20.35 5.33
N PHE A 204 -0.06 19.35 6.12
CA PHE A 204 0.43 17.97 5.99
C PHE A 204 0.15 17.37 4.61
N LEU A 205 -1.12 17.32 4.17
CA LEU A 205 -1.47 16.65 2.92
C LEU A 205 -0.97 17.40 1.70
N VAL A 206 -0.98 18.73 1.72
CA VAL A 206 -0.44 19.54 0.63
C VAL A 206 1.06 19.25 0.44
N ASN A 207 1.84 19.18 1.52
CA ASN A 207 3.27 18.86 1.41
C ASN A 207 3.52 17.45 0.88
N MET A 208 2.86 16.46 1.47
CA MET A 208 3.13 15.05 1.21
C MET A 208 2.57 14.57 -0.13
N HIS A 209 1.46 15.14 -0.60
CA HIS A 209 0.82 14.75 -1.86
C HIS A 209 1.08 15.74 -2.98
N LEU A 210 0.96 17.05 -2.75
CA LEU A 210 1.06 18.03 -3.84
C LEU A 210 2.50 18.48 -4.10
N PHE A 211 3.28 18.80 -3.06
CA PHE A 211 4.68 19.23 -3.23
C PHE A 211 5.66 18.09 -3.50
N ASN A 212 5.27 16.84 -3.25
CA ASN A 212 6.08 15.67 -3.54
C ASN A 212 6.51 15.60 -5.03
N PHE A 213 5.56 15.73 -5.97
CA PHE A 213 5.86 15.69 -7.40
C PHE A 213 6.74 16.85 -7.89
N PRO A 214 6.46 18.14 -7.62
CA PRO A 214 7.32 19.23 -8.00
C PRO A 214 8.77 19.08 -7.49
N LEU A 215 8.96 18.60 -6.25
CA LEU A 215 10.30 18.37 -5.70
C LEU A 215 11.02 17.22 -6.42
N ALA A 216 10.33 16.09 -6.65
CA ALA A 216 10.88 14.96 -7.39
C ALA A 216 11.22 15.33 -8.85
N LEU A 217 10.33 16.06 -9.52
CA LEU A 217 10.51 16.54 -10.88
C LEU A 217 11.66 17.53 -10.97
N ALA A 218 11.77 18.47 -10.03
CA ALA A 218 12.90 19.40 -9.98
C ALA A 218 14.23 18.64 -9.83
N GLY A 219 14.30 17.61 -8.98
CA GLY A 219 15.46 16.73 -8.87
C GLY A 219 15.81 16.04 -10.19
N HIS A 220 14.80 15.52 -10.91
CA HIS A 220 14.99 14.90 -12.20
C HIS A 220 15.51 15.89 -13.26
N LEU A 221 14.91 17.07 -13.37
CA LEU A 221 15.24 18.12 -14.35
C LEU A 221 16.60 18.79 -14.09
N LEU A 222 16.99 18.95 -12.82
CA LEU A 222 18.24 19.62 -12.45
C LEU A 222 19.49 18.75 -12.69
N ALA A 223 19.35 17.44 -12.86
CA ALA A 223 20.48 16.52 -13.00
C ALA A 223 20.42 15.68 -14.29
N PRO A 224 20.03 16.25 -15.45
CA PRO A 224 19.44 15.52 -16.56
C PRO A 224 20.26 14.30 -16.98
N ARG A 225 19.61 13.14 -16.98
CA ARG A 225 20.13 11.86 -17.46
C ARG A 225 18.97 11.10 -18.07
N LYS A 226 19.19 10.49 -19.23
CA LYS A 226 18.23 9.55 -19.82
C LYS A 226 18.02 8.38 -18.87
N LEU A 227 16.76 8.05 -18.62
CA LEU A 227 16.43 6.85 -17.86
C LEU A 227 16.84 5.62 -18.69
N VAL A 228 17.40 4.64 -18.02
CA VAL A 228 17.74 3.34 -18.61
C VAL A 228 16.82 2.29 -18.01
N PHE A 229 16.72 1.14 -18.67
CA PHE A 229 15.79 0.09 -18.25
C PHE A 229 16.04 -0.42 -16.82
N ALA A 230 17.28 -0.32 -16.30
CA ALA A 230 17.58 -0.62 -14.91
C ALA A 230 16.83 0.30 -13.93
N ASP A 231 16.65 1.57 -14.27
CA ASP A 231 15.90 2.53 -13.44
C ASP A 231 14.44 2.10 -13.29
N PHE A 232 13.82 1.62 -14.38
CA PHE A 232 12.48 1.04 -14.38
C PHE A 232 12.38 -0.16 -13.43
N TRP A 233 13.31 -1.12 -13.53
CA TRP A 233 13.30 -2.31 -12.68
C TRP A 233 13.41 -1.98 -11.19
N VAL A 234 14.25 -1.01 -10.82
CA VAL A 234 14.36 -0.57 -9.42
C VAL A 234 13.02 -0.01 -8.93
N ALA A 235 12.36 0.83 -9.74
CA ALA A 235 11.05 1.39 -9.39
C ALA A 235 9.96 0.30 -9.29
N ALA A 236 9.95 -0.65 -10.22
CA ALA A 236 9.02 -1.77 -10.22
C ALA A 236 9.21 -2.66 -8.99
N VAL A 237 10.46 -2.99 -8.62
CA VAL A 237 10.77 -3.76 -7.40
C VAL A 237 10.27 -3.04 -6.16
N ILE A 238 10.52 -1.73 -6.03
CA ILE A 238 10.04 -0.93 -4.89
C ILE A 238 8.50 -0.92 -4.84
N ALA A 239 7.83 -0.76 -5.98
CA ALA A 239 6.37 -0.79 -6.06
C ALA A 239 5.80 -2.15 -5.63
N ILE A 240 6.40 -3.24 -6.11
CA ILE A 240 6.02 -4.62 -5.74
C ILE A 240 6.29 -4.86 -4.26
N LEU A 241 7.42 -4.43 -3.71
CA LEU A 241 7.73 -4.56 -2.29
C LEU A 241 6.69 -3.85 -1.42
N TYR A 242 6.26 -2.64 -1.81
CA TYR A 242 5.19 -1.95 -1.11
C TYR A 242 3.84 -2.69 -1.25
N LEU A 243 3.50 -3.17 -2.44
CA LEU A 243 2.28 -3.94 -2.67
C LEU A 243 2.26 -5.22 -1.81
N LEU A 244 3.37 -5.95 -1.77
CA LEU A 244 3.53 -7.14 -0.93
C LEU A 244 3.47 -6.79 0.56
N PHE A 245 4.10 -5.70 1.00
CA PHE A 245 3.98 -5.22 2.36
C PHE A 245 2.51 -4.90 2.73
N TYR A 246 1.79 -4.24 1.83
CA TYR A 246 0.37 -3.95 2.02
C TYR A 246 -0.44 -5.25 2.15
N LEU A 247 -0.28 -6.19 1.21
CA LEU A 247 -1.03 -7.43 1.17
C LEU A 247 -0.68 -8.40 2.31
N LEU A 248 0.59 -8.53 2.66
CA LEU A 248 1.05 -9.53 3.63
C LEU A 248 1.14 -9.00 5.06
N ALA A 249 1.28 -7.68 5.26
CA ALA A 249 1.41 -7.09 6.59
C ALA A 249 0.19 -6.26 7.01
N LEU A 250 -0.30 -5.35 6.16
CA LEU A 250 -1.36 -4.41 6.53
C LEU A 250 -2.75 -5.03 6.41
N ASP A 251 -3.04 -5.68 5.29
CA ASP A 251 -4.35 -6.26 5.01
C ASP A 251 -4.78 -7.35 6.01
N PRO A 252 -3.92 -8.31 6.42
CA PRO A 252 -4.29 -9.32 7.41
C PRO A 252 -4.52 -8.72 8.82
N ARG A 253 -4.02 -7.51 9.08
CA ARG A 253 -4.21 -6.77 10.32
C ARG A 253 -5.38 -5.78 10.23
N GLY A 254 -6.17 -5.80 9.16
CA GLY A 254 -7.32 -4.91 8.99
C GLY A 254 -6.95 -3.45 8.70
N VAL A 255 -5.69 -3.16 8.38
CA VAL A 255 -5.22 -1.81 8.09
C VAL A 255 -5.43 -1.52 6.60
N HIS A 256 -6.66 -1.12 6.25
CA HIS A 256 -7.05 -0.84 4.87
C HIS A 256 -6.85 0.64 4.54
N LEU A 257 -5.64 1.02 4.13
CA LEU A 257 -5.34 2.43 3.80
C LEU A 257 -5.96 2.89 2.48
N TYR A 258 -6.15 1.96 1.53
CA TYR A 258 -6.63 2.26 0.19
C TYR A 258 -7.66 1.20 -0.23
N ILE A 259 -8.93 1.59 -0.33
CA ILE A 259 -10.00 0.69 -0.80
C ILE A 259 -9.60 0.05 -2.13
N ILE A 260 -9.03 0.85 -3.03
CA ILE A 260 -8.61 0.41 -4.37
C ILE A 260 -7.54 -0.69 -4.35
N LEU A 261 -6.88 -0.93 -3.21
CA LEU A 261 -5.87 -1.98 -3.07
C LEU A 261 -6.36 -3.22 -2.32
N THR A 262 -7.65 -3.31 -1.97
CA THR A 262 -8.16 -4.50 -1.28
C THR A 262 -8.09 -5.75 -2.18
N PRO A 263 -7.48 -6.86 -1.71
CA PRO A 263 -7.39 -8.11 -2.47
C PRO A 263 -8.73 -8.87 -2.52
N ARG A 264 -9.73 -8.45 -1.74
CA ARG A 264 -11.03 -9.14 -1.64
C ARG A 264 -11.94 -8.89 -2.84
N GLN A 265 -11.69 -7.81 -3.58
CA GLN A 265 -12.51 -7.45 -4.74
C GLN A 265 -11.98 -8.10 -6.02
N TRP A 266 -12.89 -8.54 -6.89
CA TRP A 266 -12.52 -9.16 -8.17
C TRP A 266 -11.78 -8.19 -9.10
N TRP A 267 -12.04 -6.89 -8.99
CA TRP A 267 -11.36 -5.85 -9.76
C TRP A 267 -9.98 -5.48 -9.22
N CYS A 268 -9.48 -6.14 -8.16
CA CYS A 268 -8.13 -5.89 -7.63
C CYS A 268 -7.03 -6.02 -8.71
N VAL A 269 -7.19 -6.98 -9.64
CA VAL A 269 -6.32 -7.15 -10.81
C VAL A 269 -6.19 -5.88 -11.63
N LEU A 270 -7.32 -5.20 -11.88
CA LEU A 270 -7.33 -3.96 -12.65
C LEU A 270 -6.58 -2.85 -11.90
N CYS A 271 -6.75 -2.75 -10.58
CA CYS A 271 -6.03 -1.76 -9.79
C CYS A 271 -4.53 -2.05 -9.71
N TYR A 272 -4.13 -3.30 -9.43
CA TYR A 272 -2.73 -3.68 -9.34
C TYR A 272 -2.02 -3.58 -10.70
N SER A 273 -2.62 -4.12 -11.77
CA SER A 273 -2.11 -3.95 -13.14
C SER A 273 -2.13 -2.49 -13.57
N GLY A 274 -3.13 -1.71 -13.19
CA GLY A 274 -3.21 -0.29 -13.52
C GLY A 274 -2.06 0.49 -12.90
N ILE A 275 -1.75 0.25 -11.62
CA ILE A 275 -0.62 0.90 -10.94
C ILE A 275 0.72 0.47 -11.54
N LEU A 276 0.93 -0.83 -11.79
CA LEU A 276 2.17 -1.30 -12.42
C LEU A 276 2.30 -0.82 -13.87
N GLY A 277 1.20 -0.80 -14.63
CA GLY A 277 1.14 -0.24 -15.97
C GLY A 277 1.41 1.25 -16.00
N LEU A 278 0.97 2.00 -14.98
CA LEU A 278 1.30 3.41 -14.82
C LEU A 278 2.82 3.61 -14.70
N TYR A 279 3.53 2.76 -13.97
CA TYR A 279 5.00 2.83 -13.90
C TYR A 279 5.65 2.62 -15.27
N VAL A 280 5.13 1.72 -16.11
CA VAL A 280 5.60 1.53 -17.48
C VAL A 280 5.38 2.81 -18.29
N GLY A 281 4.17 3.38 -18.25
CA GLY A 281 3.84 4.63 -18.95
C GLY A 281 4.73 5.80 -18.50
N LEU A 282 4.94 5.96 -17.19
CA LEU A 282 5.81 7.00 -16.64
C LEU A 282 7.27 6.82 -17.07
N PHE A 283 7.76 5.59 -17.16
CA PHE A 283 9.11 5.34 -17.64
C PHE A 283 9.28 5.85 -19.07
N TRP A 284 8.33 5.56 -19.96
CA TRP A 284 8.36 6.05 -21.34
C TRP A 284 8.23 7.58 -21.44
N ILE A 285 7.42 8.21 -20.59
CA ILE A 285 7.24 9.67 -20.58
C ILE A 285 8.53 10.39 -20.14
N PHE A 286 9.29 9.83 -19.20
CA PHE A 286 10.47 10.47 -18.61
C PHE A 286 11.82 9.97 -19.15
N SER A 287 11.83 9.06 -20.12
CA SER A 287 13.06 8.53 -20.77
C SER A 287 13.52 9.40 -21.93
#